data_AF-A0AAW5EBB0-F1
#
_entry.id   AF-A0AAW5EBB0-F1
#
_cell.length_a   1.000
_cell.length_b   1.000
_cell.length_c   1.000
_cell.angle_alpha   90.00
_cell.angle_beta   90.00
_cell.angle_gamma   90.00
#
_symmetry.space_group_name_H-M   'P 1'
#
loop_
_entity.id
_entity.type
_entity.pdbx_description
1 polymer ?
#
loop_
_entity_poly.entity_id
_entity_poly.type
_entity_poly.pdbx_seq_one_letter_code
_entity_poly.pdbx_strand_id
1 'polypeptide(L)'
;MEYNLASIYNDKELENLKNSFKLPKKICCFINRLKCDNLTLEREFQDLNLEYKMLNEYCYLFKACDKSILSSMQAFNEFKFYIQNYASYLCALNLDVKAGQSVLDMCAAPGGKSINLANFMQNEGYLACNEASKDRFFTLQKNLKNYGVKARVFMKDG
;
A
#
# COMPACT_ATOMS: atom_id res chain seq x y z
N MET A 1 12.41 6.39 -30.64
CA MET A 1 12.75 4.96 -30.45
C MET A 1 11.60 4.31 -29.72
N GLU A 2 10.83 3.45 -30.37
CA GLU A 2 9.88 2.59 -29.68
C GLU A 2 10.64 1.43 -29.04
N TYR A 3 10.84 1.51 -27.73
CA TYR A 3 11.35 0.38 -26.96
C TYR A 3 10.22 -0.64 -26.80
N ASN A 4 10.41 -1.85 -27.31
CA ASN A 4 9.50 -2.97 -27.07
C ASN A 4 10.09 -3.92 -26.03
N LEU A 5 9.27 -4.76 -25.38
CA LEU A 5 9.75 -5.68 -24.34
C LEU A 5 10.85 -6.64 -24.84
N ALA A 6 10.83 -7.02 -26.12
CA ALA A 6 11.85 -7.88 -26.73
C ALA A 6 13.22 -7.19 -26.87
N SER A 7 13.26 -5.86 -26.79
CA SER A 7 14.52 -5.10 -26.77
C SER A 7 15.15 -4.98 -25.38
N ILE A 8 14.42 -5.36 -24.32
CA ILE A 8 14.85 -5.24 -22.92
C ILE A 8 15.17 -6.61 -22.31
N TYR A 9 14.45 -7.66 -22.72
CA TYR A 9 14.52 -9.00 -22.13
C TYR A 9 14.99 -10.04 -23.15
N ASN A 10 15.76 -11.04 -22.71
CA ASN A 10 16.04 -12.20 -23.56
C ASN A 10 14.79 -13.10 -23.72
N ASP A 11 14.82 -14.03 -24.68
CA ASP A 11 13.64 -14.86 -25.02
C ASP A 11 13.07 -15.61 -23.81
N LYS A 12 13.95 -16.16 -22.96
CA LYS A 12 13.54 -16.90 -21.75
C LYS A 12 12.90 -15.97 -20.71
N GLU A 13 13.45 -14.78 -20.50
CA GLU A 13 12.88 -13.76 -19.61
C GLU A 13 11.54 -13.25 -20.12
N LEU A 14 11.42 -13.04 -21.43
CA LEU A 14 10.19 -12.60 -22.06
C LEU A 14 9.08 -13.66 -21.93
N GLU A 15 9.43 -14.94 -22.10
CA GLU A 15 8.50 -16.05 -21.88
C GLU A 15 8.06 -16.13 -20.41
N ASN A 16 9.00 -16.03 -19.48
CA ASN A 16 8.71 -16.01 -18.04
C ASN A 16 7.81 -14.83 -17.66
N LEU A 17 8.08 -13.63 -18.18
CA LEU A 17 7.25 -12.44 -17.97
C LEU A 17 5.84 -12.66 -18.48
N LYS A 18 5.67 -13.17 -19.72
CA LYS A 18 4.36 -13.51 -20.29
C LYS A 18 3.61 -14.53 -19.43
N ASN A 19 4.28 -15.55 -18.94
CA ASN A 19 3.69 -16.57 -18.06
C ASN A 19 3.31 -16.00 -16.69
N SER A 20 4.04 -15.00 -16.17
CA SER A 20 3.72 -14.36 -14.88
C SER A 20 2.34 -13.68 -14.87
N PHE A 21 1.86 -13.16 -16.00
CA PHE A 21 0.53 -12.55 -16.11
C PHE A 21 -0.62 -13.57 -15.95
N LYS A 22 -0.35 -14.87 -16.14
CA LYS A 22 -1.32 -15.96 -15.99
C LYS A 22 -1.36 -16.52 -14.57
N LEU A 23 -0.36 -16.22 -13.74
CA LEU A 23 -0.30 -16.72 -12.37
C LEU A 23 -1.39 -16.06 -11.51
N PRO A 24 -1.98 -16.80 -10.56
CA PRO A 24 -2.93 -16.23 -9.62
C PRO A 24 -2.27 -15.09 -8.84
N LYS A 25 -2.86 -13.90 -8.92
CA LYS A 25 -2.36 -12.74 -8.18
C LYS A 25 -2.55 -12.97 -6.69
N LYS A 26 -1.57 -12.55 -5.91
CA LYS A 26 -1.71 -12.52 -4.44
C LYS A 26 -2.18 -11.15 -4.00
N ILE A 27 -2.91 -11.11 -2.91
CA ILE A 27 -3.41 -9.87 -2.32
C ILE A 27 -2.55 -9.55 -1.11
N CYS A 28 -2.07 -8.30 -1.02
CA CYS A 28 -1.37 -7.85 0.17
C CYS A 28 -2.26 -6.91 0.97
N CYS A 29 -2.37 -7.19 2.27
CA CYS A 29 -2.96 -6.31 3.25
C CYS A 29 -1.84 -5.72 4.10
N PHE A 30 -1.73 -4.41 4.10
CA PHE A 30 -0.79 -3.67 4.94
C PHE A 30 -1.54 -3.12 6.16
N ILE A 31 -1.13 -3.52 7.36
CA ILE A 31 -1.75 -3.04 8.60
C ILE A 31 -1.49 -1.56 8.84
N ASN A 32 -2.53 -0.85 9.25
CA ASN A 32 -2.46 0.50 9.75
C ASN A 32 -2.23 0.48 11.27
N ARG A 33 -0.96 0.42 11.69
CA ARG A 33 -0.50 0.52 13.08
C ARG A 33 -0.95 1.79 13.80
N LEU A 34 -1.32 2.83 13.06
CA LEU A 34 -1.92 4.04 13.65
C LEU A 34 -3.32 3.80 14.25
N LYS A 35 -3.97 2.68 13.89
CA LYS A 35 -5.35 2.36 14.28
C LYS A 35 -5.56 0.96 14.86
N CYS A 36 -4.63 0.04 14.62
CA CYS A 36 -4.79 -1.37 14.98
C CYS A 36 -3.44 -2.04 15.22
N ASP A 37 -3.39 -3.03 16.12
CA ASP A 37 -2.26 -3.93 16.26
C ASP A 37 -2.48 -5.26 15.52
N ASN A 38 -1.40 -6.02 15.34
CA ASN A 38 -1.44 -7.30 14.64
C ASN A 38 -2.39 -8.27 15.33
N LEU A 39 -2.36 -8.36 16.66
CA LEU A 39 -3.19 -9.29 17.43
C LEU A 39 -4.68 -9.07 17.17
N THR A 40 -5.13 -7.82 17.17
CA THR A 40 -6.53 -7.47 16.93
C THR A 40 -6.93 -7.78 15.50
N LEU A 41 -6.07 -7.45 14.53
CA LEU A 41 -6.36 -7.70 13.11
C LEU A 41 -6.35 -9.21 12.78
N GLU A 42 -5.40 -9.95 13.34
CA GLU A 42 -5.25 -11.39 13.13
C GLU A 42 -6.39 -12.19 13.75
N ARG A 43 -6.98 -11.74 14.86
CA ARG A 43 -8.22 -12.32 15.41
C ARG A 43 -9.36 -12.25 14.41
N GLU A 44 -9.56 -11.10 13.77
CA GLU A 44 -10.62 -10.96 12.75
C GLU A 44 -10.33 -11.84 11.52
N PHE A 45 -9.07 -12.01 11.13
CA PHE A 45 -8.69 -12.98 10.08
C PHE A 45 -9.03 -14.42 10.49
N GLN A 46 -8.77 -14.79 11.74
CA GLN A 46 -9.04 -16.14 12.28
C GLN A 46 -10.54 -16.41 12.40
N ASP A 47 -11.32 -15.45 12.89
CA ASP A 47 -12.78 -15.57 13.02
C ASP A 47 -13.45 -15.81 11.65
N LEU A 48 -12.86 -15.27 10.59
CA LEU A 48 -13.29 -15.47 9.20
C LEU A 48 -12.64 -16.69 8.52
N ASN A 49 -11.83 -17.46 9.24
CA ASN A 49 -11.07 -18.62 8.73
C ASN A 49 -10.20 -18.30 7.51
N LEU A 50 -9.62 -17.09 7.46
CA LEU A 50 -8.75 -16.69 6.37
C LEU A 50 -7.34 -17.26 6.55
N GLU A 51 -6.85 -17.96 5.53
CA GLU A 51 -5.45 -18.38 5.46
C GLU A 51 -4.57 -17.22 4.98
N TYR A 52 -3.51 -16.91 5.72
CA TYR A 52 -2.57 -15.87 5.35
C TYR A 52 -1.11 -16.23 5.66
N LYS A 53 -0.20 -15.56 4.96
CA LYS A 53 1.23 -15.55 5.28
C LYS A 53 1.66 -14.15 5.69
N MET A 54 2.22 -14.01 6.88
CA MET A 54 2.90 -12.77 7.28
C MET A 54 4.24 -12.67 6.54
N LEU A 55 4.46 -11.57 5.83
CA LEU A 55 5.72 -11.27 5.14
C LEU A 55 6.69 -10.49 6.04
N ASN A 56 6.14 -9.62 6.87
CA ASN A 56 6.81 -8.88 7.94
C ASN A 56 5.73 -8.31 8.88
N GLU A 57 6.12 -7.57 9.92
CA GLU A 57 5.20 -7.04 10.93
C GLU A 57 4.09 -6.12 10.40
N TYR A 58 4.23 -5.63 9.16
CA TYR A 58 3.24 -4.76 8.56
C TYR A 58 2.42 -5.40 7.43
N CYS A 59 2.88 -6.49 6.83
CA CYS A 59 2.34 -6.98 5.56
C CYS A 59 1.94 -8.45 5.62
N TYR A 60 0.69 -8.71 5.23
CA TYR A 60 0.10 -10.04 5.13
C TYR A 60 -0.25 -10.36 3.68
N LEU A 61 -0.10 -11.62 3.31
CA LEU A 61 -0.33 -12.14 1.98
C LEU A 61 -1.49 -13.14 1.99
N PHE A 62 -2.47 -12.89 1.14
CA PHE A 62 -3.69 -13.69 1.00
C PHE A 62 -3.84 -14.23 -0.44
N LYS A 63 -4.75 -15.19 -0.61
CA LYS A 63 -5.13 -15.68 -1.94
C LYS A 63 -5.98 -14.65 -2.66
N ALA A 64 -6.01 -14.71 -3.99
CA ALA A 64 -6.79 -13.79 -4.81
C ALA A 64 -8.29 -13.83 -4.50
N CYS A 65 -8.81 -15.03 -4.23
CA CYS A 65 -10.22 -15.28 -3.93
C CYS A 65 -10.70 -14.56 -2.67
N ASP A 66 -9.80 -14.26 -1.73
CA ASP A 66 -10.16 -13.68 -0.43
C ASP A 66 -10.37 -12.16 -0.51
N LYS A 67 -10.08 -11.53 -1.66
CA LYS A 67 -10.16 -10.07 -1.81
C LYS A 67 -11.55 -9.51 -1.47
N SER A 68 -12.61 -10.20 -1.88
CA SER A 68 -13.98 -9.78 -1.60
C SER A 68 -14.28 -9.82 -0.10
N ILE A 69 -13.88 -10.91 0.57
CA ILE A 69 -14.03 -11.07 2.02
C ILE A 69 -13.27 -9.96 2.74
N LEU A 70 -11.98 -9.78 2.41
CA LEU A 70 -11.13 -8.73 2.96
C LEU A 70 -11.75 -7.33 2.79
N SER A 71 -12.32 -7.03 1.63
CA SER A 71 -12.92 -5.72 1.35
C SER A 71 -14.27 -5.51 2.06
N SER A 72 -14.88 -6.58 2.59
CA SER A 72 -16.12 -6.53 3.37
C SER A 72 -15.90 -6.53 4.89
N MET A 73 -14.67 -6.79 5.34
CA MET A 73 -14.30 -6.84 6.74
C MET A 73 -14.60 -5.53 7.47
N GLN A 74 -14.94 -5.64 8.76
CA GLN A 74 -15.09 -4.47 9.62
C GLN A 74 -13.74 -3.73 9.72
N ALA A 75 -12.63 -4.45 9.87
CA ALA A 75 -11.30 -3.84 9.88
C ALA A 75 -10.97 -3.04 8.60
N PHE A 76 -11.46 -3.46 7.44
CA PHE A 76 -11.27 -2.70 6.21
C PHE A 76 -12.07 -1.40 6.23
N ASN A 77 -13.34 -1.47 6.63
CA ASN A 77 -14.24 -0.31 6.72
C ASN A 77 -13.78 0.71 7.78
N GLU A 78 -13.10 0.25 8.83
CA GLU A 78 -12.52 1.10 9.88
C GLU A 78 -11.10 1.62 9.55
N PHE A 79 -10.59 1.29 8.36
CA PHE A 79 -9.27 1.68 7.86
C PHE A 79 -8.12 1.13 8.72
N LYS A 80 -8.29 -0.06 9.30
CA LYS A 80 -7.26 -0.77 10.09
C LYS A 80 -6.21 -1.44 9.23
N PHE A 81 -6.46 -1.62 7.94
CA PHE A 81 -5.46 -2.06 6.97
C PHE A 81 -5.80 -1.54 5.56
N TYR A 82 -4.80 -1.52 4.68
CA TYR A 82 -4.90 -1.08 3.29
C TYR A 82 -4.58 -2.24 2.35
N ILE A 83 -5.42 -2.46 1.32
CA ILE A 83 -5.15 -3.47 0.28
C ILE A 83 -4.33 -2.81 -0.84
N GLN A 84 -3.10 -3.26 -1.05
CA GLN A 84 -2.22 -2.72 -2.10
C GLN A 84 -1.32 -3.79 -2.73
N ASN A 85 -0.64 -3.43 -3.81
CA ASN A 85 0.40 -4.29 -4.38
C ASN A 85 1.66 -4.28 -3.49
N TYR A 86 2.28 -5.44 -3.31
CA TYR A 86 3.52 -5.59 -2.57
C TYR A 86 4.64 -4.68 -3.09
N ALA A 87 4.73 -4.49 -4.41
CA ALA A 87 5.73 -3.60 -5.01
C ALA A 87 5.62 -2.15 -4.49
N SER A 88 4.41 -1.63 -4.35
CA SER A 88 4.17 -0.28 -3.79
C SER A 88 4.59 -0.19 -2.32
N TYR A 89 4.33 -1.25 -1.55
CA TYR A 89 4.77 -1.36 -0.16
C TYR A 89 6.29 -1.39 -0.06
N LEU A 90 6.96 -2.20 -0.87
CA LEU A 90 8.41 -2.31 -0.90
C LEU A 90 9.08 -0.97 -1.20
N CYS A 91 8.53 -0.14 -2.10
CA CYS A 91 9.07 1.19 -2.34
C CYS A 91 9.09 2.05 -1.06
N ALA A 92 8.00 2.05 -0.29
CA ALA A 92 7.93 2.81 0.95
C ALA A 92 8.83 2.23 2.04
N LEU A 93 8.89 0.89 2.15
CA LEU A 93 9.76 0.20 3.12
C LEU A 93 11.24 0.50 2.87
N ASN A 94 11.69 0.47 1.60
CA ASN A 94 13.08 0.71 1.24
C ASN A 94 13.53 2.16 1.43
N LEU A 95 12.60 3.12 1.57
CA LEU A 95 12.96 4.49 1.94
C LEU A 95 13.46 4.57 3.40
N ASP A 96 13.16 3.54 4.21
CA ASP A 96 13.60 3.35 5.59
C ASP A 96 13.40 4.59 6.49
N VAL A 97 12.26 5.26 6.31
CA VAL A 97 11.91 6.47 7.05
C VAL A 97 11.73 6.17 8.53
N LYS A 98 12.17 7.10 9.37
CA LYS A 98 12.08 7.02 10.83
C LYS A 98 11.19 8.13 11.38
N ALA A 99 10.63 7.89 12.57
CA ALA A 99 9.91 8.89 13.33
C ALA A 99 10.73 10.19 13.46
N GLY A 100 10.06 11.33 13.29
CA GLY A 100 10.68 12.67 13.39
C GLY A 100 11.31 13.20 12.10
N GLN A 101 11.48 12.38 11.06
CA GLN A 101 12.04 12.83 9.79
C GLN A 101 11.06 13.69 8.96
N SER A 102 11.59 14.40 7.96
CA SER A 102 10.79 15.11 6.95
C SER A 102 10.81 14.35 5.63
N VAL A 103 9.64 14.06 5.07
CA VAL A 103 9.46 13.21 3.88
C VAL A 103 8.50 13.87 2.90
N LEU A 104 8.82 13.78 1.61
CA LEU A 104 7.98 14.27 0.50
C LEU A 104 7.55 13.10 -0.39
N ASP A 105 6.25 12.92 -0.57
CA ASP A 105 5.64 12.06 -1.58
C ASP A 105 5.05 12.93 -2.70
N MET A 106 5.77 13.04 -3.82
CA MET A 106 5.48 14.02 -4.88
C MET A 106 4.25 13.66 -5.73
N CYS A 107 3.90 12.37 -5.82
CA CYS A 107 2.83 11.82 -6.65
C CYS A 107 1.95 10.89 -5.80
N ALA A 108 1.42 11.44 -4.71
CA ALA A 108 0.94 10.67 -3.58
C ALA A 108 -0.37 9.93 -3.83
N ALA A 109 -1.23 10.37 -4.76
CA ALA A 109 -2.55 9.75 -4.90
C ALA A 109 -2.49 8.32 -5.47
N PRO A 110 -3.32 7.39 -4.97
CA PRO A 110 -4.42 7.60 -4.03
C PRO A 110 -4.03 7.59 -2.54
N GLY A 111 -2.75 7.47 -2.20
CA GLY A 111 -2.22 7.62 -0.82
C GLY A 111 -1.57 6.38 -0.22
N GLY A 112 -1.54 5.24 -0.91
CA GLY A 112 -1.05 3.97 -0.33
C GLY A 112 0.38 4.05 0.21
N LYS A 113 1.31 4.67 -0.54
CA LYS A 113 2.69 4.86 -0.08
C LYS A 113 2.75 5.84 1.09
N SER A 114 2.05 6.97 1.00
CA SER A 114 1.99 7.96 2.09
C SER A 114 1.41 7.38 3.38
N ILE A 115 0.42 6.49 3.29
CA ILE A 115 -0.14 5.75 4.45
C ILE A 115 0.94 4.85 5.06
N ASN A 116 1.71 4.12 4.25
CA ASN A 116 2.81 3.30 4.75
C ASN A 116 3.88 4.16 5.44
N LEU A 117 4.30 5.25 4.81
CA LEU A 117 5.30 6.18 5.36
C LEU A 117 4.84 6.73 6.71
N ALA A 118 3.59 7.17 6.82
CA ALA A 118 3.02 7.64 8.09
C ALA A 118 2.99 6.56 9.17
N ASN A 119 2.75 5.31 8.80
CA ASN A 119 2.79 4.17 9.73
C ASN A 119 4.21 3.90 10.24
N PHE A 120 5.22 3.94 9.37
CA PHE A 120 6.62 3.75 9.75
C PHE A 120 7.15 4.90 10.60
N MET A 121 6.74 6.13 10.27
CA MET A 121 7.09 7.34 11.01
C MET A 121 6.23 7.52 12.29
N GLN A 122 5.25 6.65 12.52
CA GLN A 122 4.30 6.76 13.65
C GLN A 122 3.60 8.11 13.74
N ASN A 123 3.34 8.75 12.59
CA ASN A 123 2.82 10.13 12.50
C ASN A 123 3.71 11.19 13.20
N GLU A 124 4.98 10.92 13.44
CA GLU A 124 5.95 11.86 14.01
C GLU A 124 6.87 12.44 12.93
N GLY A 125 7.14 13.74 13.01
CA GLY A 125 7.90 14.47 11.99
C GLY A 125 6.98 15.19 11.00
N TYR A 126 7.42 15.29 9.75
CA TYR A 126 6.71 16.03 8.71
C TYR A 126 6.56 15.21 7.42
N LEU A 127 5.32 14.93 7.04
CA LEU A 127 4.99 14.28 5.78
C LEU A 127 4.28 15.26 4.86
N ALA A 128 4.88 15.56 3.71
CA ALA A 128 4.27 16.33 2.64
C ALA A 128 3.83 15.39 1.51
N CYS A 129 2.58 15.52 1.08
CA CYS A 129 2.01 14.73 -0.01
C CYS A 129 1.52 15.67 -1.11
N ASN A 130 2.00 15.49 -2.33
CA ASN A 130 1.58 16.28 -3.47
C ASN A 130 0.83 15.42 -4.50
N GLU A 131 -0.18 16.01 -5.13
CA GLU A 131 -0.86 15.44 -6.30
C GLU A 131 -1.40 16.58 -7.17
N ALA A 132 -0.91 16.68 -8.41
CA ALA A 132 -1.29 17.74 -9.33
C ALA A 132 -2.75 17.60 -9.84
N SER A 133 -3.23 16.37 -10.02
CA SER A 133 -4.57 16.12 -10.55
C SER A 133 -5.63 16.37 -9.49
N LYS A 134 -6.55 17.31 -9.74
CA LYS A 134 -7.63 17.70 -8.82
C LYS A 134 -8.47 16.53 -8.28
N ASP A 135 -8.95 15.65 -9.15
CA ASP A 135 -9.80 14.52 -8.72
C ASP A 135 -9.03 13.53 -7.83
N ARG A 136 -7.77 13.29 -8.19
CA ARG A 136 -6.87 12.43 -7.44
C ARG A 136 -6.43 13.07 -6.12
N PHE A 137 -6.29 14.39 -6.07
CA PHE A 137 -5.99 15.15 -4.85
C PHE A 137 -7.09 14.98 -3.80
N PHE A 138 -8.36 15.10 -4.17
CA PHE A 138 -9.46 14.88 -3.21
C PHE A 138 -9.55 13.42 -2.76
N THR A 139 -9.26 12.47 -3.65
CA THR A 139 -9.16 11.04 -3.29
C THR A 139 -8.04 10.81 -2.27
N LEU A 140 -6.86 11.38 -2.52
CA LEU A 140 -5.73 11.35 -1.59
C LEU A 140 -6.11 11.94 -0.24
N GLN A 141 -6.64 13.16 -0.20
CA GLN A 141 -7.01 13.85 1.04
C GLN A 141 -8.01 13.03 1.86
N LYS A 142 -9.04 12.48 1.20
CA LYS A 142 -10.03 11.61 1.85
C LYS A 142 -9.38 10.36 2.43
N ASN A 143 -8.52 9.69 1.68
CA ASN A 143 -7.83 8.48 2.15
C ASN A 143 -6.91 8.78 3.33
N LEU A 144 -6.05 9.79 3.25
CA LEU A 144 -5.15 10.14 4.35
C LEU A 144 -5.92 10.45 5.63
N LYS A 145 -7.01 11.22 5.52
CA LYS A 145 -7.91 11.50 6.66
C LYS A 145 -8.51 10.22 7.24
N ASN A 146 -9.06 9.36 6.40
CA ASN A 146 -9.71 8.11 6.82
C ASN A 146 -8.72 7.15 7.49
N TYR A 147 -7.48 7.07 7.02
CA TYR A 147 -6.43 6.23 7.61
C TYR A 147 -5.75 6.88 8.82
N GLY A 148 -6.13 8.10 9.21
CA GLY A 148 -5.57 8.79 10.38
C GLY A 148 -4.14 9.31 10.16
N VAL A 149 -3.76 9.54 8.91
CA VAL A 149 -2.43 10.05 8.55
C VAL A 149 -2.32 11.54 8.85
N LYS A 150 -1.27 11.95 9.56
CA LYS A 150 -0.89 13.35 9.75
C LYS A 150 0.07 13.76 8.64
N ALA A 151 -0.45 14.43 7.61
CA ALA A 151 0.34 14.95 6.50
C ALA A 151 -0.18 16.31 6.04
N ARG A 152 0.70 17.12 5.43
CA ARG A 152 0.29 18.30 4.66
C ARG A 152 0.10 17.91 3.19
N VAL A 153 -1.06 18.24 2.63
CA VAL A 153 -1.40 17.87 1.25
C VAL A 153 -1.36 19.10 0.35
N PHE A 154 -0.71 18.96 -0.80
CA PHE A 154 -0.53 20.00 -1.81
C PHE A 154 -1.12 19.56 -3.14
N MET A 155 -1.64 20.53 -3.90
CA MET A 155 -2.09 20.33 -5.28
C MET A 155 -1.25 21.24 -6.18
N LYS A 156 -0.05 20.77 -6.50
CA LYS A 156 0.96 21.50 -7.29
C LYS A 156 1.53 20.58 -8.37
N ASP A 157 1.95 21.18 -9.47
CA ASP A 157 2.56 20.54 -10.64
C ASP A 157 4.05 20.21 -10.47
N GLY A 158 4.69 20.76 -9.43
CA GLY A 158 6.11 20.50 -9.12
C GLY A 158 7.01 21.59 -9.67
#